data_AF-A0ABC8IN83-F1
#
_entry.id   AF-A0ABC8IN83-F1
#
_cell.length_a   1.000
_cell.length_b   1.000
_cell.length_c   1.000
_cell.angle_alpha   90.00
_cell.angle_beta   90.00
_cell.angle_gamma   90.00
#
_symmetry.space_group_name_H-M   'P 1'
#
loop_
_entity.id
_entity.type
_entity.pdbx_description
1 polymer ?
#
loop_
_entity_poly.entity_id
_entity_poly.type
_entity_poly.pdbx_seq_one_letter_code
_entity_poly.pdbx_strand_id
1 'polypeptide(L)'
;MKRPSTPYILWCKDNWNEIKKENPDSDFKESSNILGCKWKTLSAEEKQTYEDKYKAHKEAYLRVITKEKREREAMQLLEDEQKQKTAMELPDQYHHFVQEAEHDNKKNTKKVKLPLKPKHPISTYLIYANERRTALREDNKSVIEVAKLMGEEWKNLSEEQNIGIDKDYLLSCTYLG
;
A
#
# COMPACT_ATOMS: atom_id res chain seq x y z
N MET A 1 -3.71 26.68 -5.58
CA MET A 1 -4.29 28.06 -5.46
C MET A 1 -5.08 28.22 -4.14
N LYS A 2 -5.05 29.37 -3.44
CA LYS A 2 -5.94 29.63 -2.26
C LYS A 2 -7.27 30.25 -2.70
N ARG A 3 -8.36 30.00 -1.95
CA ARG A 3 -9.69 30.56 -2.24
C ARG A 3 -9.65 32.09 -2.24
N PRO A 4 -10.34 32.76 -3.17
CA PRO A 4 -10.42 34.22 -3.21
C PRO A 4 -11.08 34.77 -1.93
N SER A 5 -10.56 35.88 -1.41
CA SER A 5 -11.19 36.60 -0.29
C SER A 5 -12.46 37.29 -0.75
N THR A 6 -13.48 37.35 0.10
CA THR A 6 -14.75 38.04 -0.21
C THR A 6 -14.55 39.56 -0.35
N PRO A 7 -15.47 40.28 -1.00
CA PRO A 7 -15.37 41.73 -1.22
C PRO A 7 -15.09 42.52 0.07
N TYR A 8 -15.82 42.23 1.15
CA TYR A 8 -15.60 42.83 2.47
C TYR A 8 -14.19 42.61 3.00
N ILE A 9 -13.66 41.38 2.92
CA ILE A 9 -12.32 41.06 3.44
C ILE A 9 -11.23 41.70 2.59
N LEU A 10 -11.43 41.82 1.27
CA LEU A 10 -10.52 42.57 0.40
C LEU A 10 -10.49 44.05 0.81
N TRP A 11 -11.65 44.66 0.97
CA TRP A 11 -11.75 46.05 1.42
C TRP A 11 -11.16 46.26 2.81
N CYS A 12 -11.43 45.36 3.78
CA CYS A 12 -10.84 45.44 5.11
C CYS A 12 -9.31 45.40 5.06
N LYS A 13 -8.71 44.58 4.20
CA LYS A 13 -7.25 44.52 4.05
C LYS A 13 -6.67 45.84 3.52
N ASP A 14 -7.32 46.43 2.52
CA ASP A 14 -6.88 47.70 1.93
C ASP A 14 -6.98 48.86 2.93
N ASN A 15 -8.05 48.87 3.73
CA ASN A 15 -8.37 49.97 4.65
C ASN A 15 -7.82 49.76 6.07
N TRP A 16 -7.26 48.59 6.37
CA TRP A 16 -6.74 48.25 7.71
C TRP A 16 -5.68 49.24 8.18
N ASN A 17 -4.75 49.59 7.29
CA ASN A 17 -3.64 50.48 7.62
C ASN A 17 -4.12 51.92 7.85
N GLU A 18 -5.15 52.36 7.13
CA GLU A 18 -5.76 53.68 7.33
C GLU A 18 -6.45 53.77 8.69
N ILE A 19 -7.22 52.74 9.07
CA ILE A 19 -7.84 52.67 10.40
C ILE A 19 -6.81 52.67 11.52
N LYS A 20 -5.73 51.90 11.37
CA LYS A 20 -4.63 51.90 12.35
C LYS A 20 -3.89 53.23 12.41
N LYS A 21 -3.79 53.96 11.30
CA LYS A 21 -3.17 55.28 11.28
C LYS A 21 -4.05 56.34 11.95
N GLU A 22 -5.36 56.27 11.71
CA GLU A 22 -6.36 57.15 12.35
C GLU A 22 -6.55 56.82 13.84
N ASN A 23 -6.37 55.55 14.23
CA ASN A 23 -6.57 55.07 15.60
C ASN A 23 -5.38 54.18 16.05
N PRO A 24 -4.20 54.77 16.31
CA PRO A 24 -2.99 54.01 16.65
C PRO A 24 -3.13 53.19 17.94
N ASP A 25 -3.91 53.70 18.89
CA ASP A 25 -4.16 53.09 20.19
C ASP A 25 -5.37 52.15 20.21
N SER A 26 -6.10 52.02 19.11
CA SER A 26 -7.29 51.14 19.06
C SER A 26 -6.90 49.67 19.04
N ASP A 27 -7.62 48.87 19.83
CA ASP A 27 -7.46 47.42 19.81
C ASP A 27 -8.06 46.81 18.53
N PHE A 28 -7.62 45.59 18.17
CA PHE A 28 -8.08 44.87 16.99
C PHE A 28 -9.61 44.81 16.88
N LYS A 29 -10.29 44.59 18.01
CA LYS A 29 -11.75 44.51 18.07
C LYS A 29 -12.42 45.84 17.71
N GLU A 30 -11.88 46.96 18.18
CA GLU A 30 -12.39 48.30 17.87
C GLU A 30 -12.14 48.66 16.40
N SER A 31 -10.92 48.42 15.91
CA SER A 31 -10.57 48.57 14.48
C SER A 31 -11.50 47.75 13.57
N SER A 32 -11.79 46.50 13.94
CA SER A 32 -12.71 45.62 13.19
C SER A 32 -14.15 46.16 13.19
N ASN A 33 -14.63 46.68 14.32
CA ASN A 33 -15.95 47.31 14.40
C ASN A 33 -16.04 48.58 13.53
N ILE A 34 -15.01 49.43 13.55
CA ILE A 34 -14.93 50.64 12.72
C ILE A 34 -14.97 50.27 11.23
N LEU A 35 -14.20 49.27 10.81
CA LEU A 35 -14.24 48.74 9.43
C LEU A 35 -15.64 48.22 9.06
N GLY A 36 -16.27 47.45 9.95
CA GLY A 36 -17.63 46.95 9.74
C GLY A 36 -18.66 48.08 9.57
N CYS A 37 -18.54 49.15 10.35
CA CYS A 37 -19.37 50.35 10.21
C CYS A 37 -19.10 51.09 8.90
N LYS A 38 -17.83 51.38 8.59
CA LYS A 38 -17.42 52.05 7.34
C LYS A 38 -17.90 51.25 6.11
N TRP A 39 -17.76 49.92 6.11
CA TRP A 39 -18.27 49.07 5.02
C TRP A 39 -19.78 49.18 4.84
N LYS A 40 -20.57 49.30 5.91
CA LYS A 40 -22.02 49.48 5.78
C LYS A 40 -22.37 50.82 5.14
N THR A 41 -21.61 51.88 5.46
CA THR A 41 -21.82 53.24 4.94
C THR A 41 -21.20 53.51 3.57
N LEU A 42 -20.34 52.61 3.06
CA LEU A 42 -19.76 52.74 1.72
C LEU A 42 -20.84 52.84 0.65
N SER A 43 -20.51 53.58 -0.41
CA SER A 43 -21.35 53.72 -1.59
C SER A 43 -21.52 52.37 -2.32
N ALA A 44 -22.59 52.27 -3.11
CA ALA A 44 -22.81 51.10 -3.96
C ALA A 44 -21.69 50.93 -5.00
N GLU A 45 -21.14 52.02 -5.52
CA GLU A 45 -20.07 52.02 -6.53
C GLU A 45 -18.74 51.47 -5.98
N GLU A 46 -18.36 51.88 -4.77
CA GLU A 46 -17.16 51.36 -4.12
C GLU A 46 -17.33 49.87 -3.79
N LYS A 47 -18.48 49.46 -3.25
CA LYS A 47 -18.77 48.04 -3.01
C LYS A 47 -18.72 47.24 -4.32
N GLN A 48 -19.29 47.76 -5.39
CA GLN A 48 -19.29 47.13 -6.71
C GLN A 48 -17.88 46.89 -7.22
N THR A 49 -16.97 47.85 -7.02
CA THR A 49 -15.55 47.68 -7.40
C THR A 49 -14.91 46.48 -6.71
N TYR A 50 -15.22 46.24 -5.44
CA TYR A 50 -14.73 45.07 -4.70
C TYR A 50 -15.44 43.77 -5.08
N GLU A 51 -16.71 43.84 -5.47
CA GLU A 51 -17.44 42.69 -6.04
C GLU A 51 -16.85 42.25 -7.38
N ASP A 52 -16.51 43.19 -8.25
CA ASP A 52 -15.90 42.90 -9.55
C ASP A 52 -14.50 42.31 -9.38
N LYS A 53 -13.67 42.87 -8.48
CA LYS A 53 -12.38 42.29 -8.09
C LYS A 53 -12.53 40.86 -7.58
N TYR A 54 -13.52 40.61 -6.70
CA TYR A 54 -13.79 39.27 -6.20
C TYR A 54 -14.21 38.30 -7.32
N LYS A 55 -15.09 38.75 -8.22
CA LYS A 55 -15.56 37.94 -9.36
C LYS A 55 -14.40 37.53 -10.26
N ALA A 56 -13.51 38.47 -10.60
CA ALA A 56 -12.31 38.19 -11.37
C ALA A 56 -11.37 37.18 -10.66
N HIS A 57 -11.11 37.38 -9.37
CA HIS A 57 -10.28 36.44 -8.59
C HIS A 57 -10.93 35.06 -8.46
N LYS A 58 -12.25 34.99 -8.30
CA LYS A 58 -13.01 33.73 -8.24
C LYS A 58 -12.95 32.99 -9.56
N GLU A 59 -13.12 33.70 -10.67
CA GLU A 59 -13.00 33.09 -11.99
C GLU A 59 -11.59 32.55 -12.25
N ALA A 60 -10.54 33.33 -11.95
CA ALA A 60 -9.17 32.87 -12.07
C ALA A 60 -8.89 31.63 -11.20
N TYR A 61 -9.35 31.63 -9.94
CA TYR A 61 -9.24 30.48 -9.05
C TYR A 61 -9.93 29.24 -9.62
N LEU A 62 -11.16 29.38 -10.13
CA LEU A 62 -11.91 28.26 -10.70
C LEU A 62 -11.22 27.72 -11.96
N ARG A 63 -10.69 28.58 -12.83
CA ARG A 63 -9.94 28.16 -14.03
C ARG A 63 -8.72 27.32 -13.65
N VAL A 64 -7.91 27.79 -12.69
CA VAL A 64 -6.71 27.08 -12.23
C VAL A 64 -7.07 25.74 -11.58
N ILE A 65 -8.00 25.73 -10.63
CA ILE A 65 -8.41 24.49 -9.94
C ILE A 65 -9.00 23.48 -10.92
N THR A 66 -9.78 23.93 -11.91
CA THR A 66 -10.35 23.05 -12.93
C THR A 66 -9.24 22.43 -13.79
N LYS A 67 -8.23 23.21 -14.18
CA LYS A 67 -7.07 22.71 -14.92
C LYS A 67 -6.23 21.74 -14.09
N GLU A 68 -5.85 22.12 -12.87
CA GLU A 68 -5.09 21.28 -11.92
C GLU A 68 -5.80 19.94 -11.66
N LYS A 69 -7.13 19.95 -11.55
CA LYS A 69 -7.93 18.73 -11.38
C LYS A 69 -7.80 17.80 -12.59
N ARG A 70 -7.98 18.33 -13.80
CA ARG A 70 -7.85 17.55 -15.05
C ARG A 70 -6.44 16.97 -15.21
N GLU A 71 -5.42 17.76 -14.93
CA GLU A 71 -4.02 17.32 -15.02
C GLU A 71 -3.72 16.19 -14.03
N ARG A 72 -4.24 16.30 -12.80
CA ARG A 72 -4.11 15.23 -11.80
C ARG A 72 -4.80 13.94 -12.22
N GLU A 73 -6.03 14.04 -12.72
CA GLU A 73 -6.78 12.89 -13.24
C GLU A 73 -6.03 12.23 -14.41
N ALA A 74 -5.47 13.03 -15.32
CA ALA A 74 -4.65 12.52 -16.43
C ALA A 74 -3.37 11.81 -15.96
N MET A 75 -2.64 12.38 -14.99
CA MET A 75 -1.45 11.73 -14.42
C MET A 75 -1.78 10.42 -13.72
N GLN A 76 -2.90 10.37 -12.98
CA GLN A 76 -3.34 9.16 -12.30
C GLN A 76 -3.67 8.03 -13.28
N LEU A 77 -4.36 8.36 -14.38
CA LEU A 77 -4.65 7.37 -15.43
C LEU A 77 -3.38 6.79 -16.06
N LEU A 78 -2.36 7.64 -16.30
CA LEU A 78 -1.08 7.20 -16.85
C LEU A 78 -0.32 6.30 -15.86
N GLU A 79 -0.32 6.64 -14.58
CA GLU A 79 0.30 5.80 -13.54
C GLU A 79 -0.40 4.44 -13.42
N ASP A 80 -1.74 4.44 -13.47
CA ASP A 80 -2.53 3.22 -13.44
C ASP A 80 -2.29 2.36 -14.69
N GLU A 81 -2.19 2.96 -15.89
CA GLU A 81 -1.83 2.28 -17.12
C GLU A 81 -0.42 1.67 -17.03
N GLN A 82 0.57 2.39 -16.50
CA GLN A 82 1.92 1.87 -16.29
C GLN A 82 1.95 0.71 -15.30
N LYS A 83 1.19 0.79 -14.21
CA LYS A 83 1.05 -0.31 -13.23
C LYS A 83 0.42 -1.53 -13.88
N GLN A 84 -0.65 -1.35 -14.65
CA GLN A 84 -1.32 -2.44 -15.37
C GLN A 84 -0.39 -3.08 -16.40
N LYS A 85 0.30 -2.27 -17.21
CA LYS A 85 1.27 -2.75 -18.19
C LYS A 85 2.39 -3.54 -17.53
N THR A 86 2.97 -3.02 -16.45
CA THR A 86 4.03 -3.72 -15.70
C THR A 86 3.51 -5.04 -15.11
N ALA A 87 2.29 -5.06 -14.56
CA ALA A 87 1.67 -6.26 -14.02
C ALA A 87 1.38 -7.31 -15.11
N MET A 88 1.12 -6.89 -16.35
CA MET A 88 0.87 -7.77 -17.50
C MET A 88 2.17 -8.27 -18.16
N GLU A 89 3.23 -7.46 -18.19
CA GLU A 89 4.53 -7.84 -18.73
C GLU A 89 5.31 -8.80 -17.82
N LEU A 90 5.10 -8.76 -16.50
CA LEU A 90 5.84 -9.60 -15.54
C LEU A 90 5.61 -11.11 -15.75
N PRO A 91 4.36 -11.60 -15.91
CA PRO A 91 4.11 -13.01 -16.22
C PRO A 91 4.66 -13.40 -17.60
N ASP A 92 4.49 -12.53 -18.61
CA ASP A 92 4.96 -12.81 -19.97
C ASP A 92 6.48 -12.90 -20.04
N GLN A 93 7.20 -12.00 -19.36
CA GLN A 93 8.65 -12.03 -19.23
C GLN A 93 9.13 -13.28 -18.51
N TYR A 94 8.44 -13.70 -17.45
CA TYR A 94 8.74 -14.96 -16.75
C TYR A 94 8.48 -16.18 -17.66
N HIS A 95 7.39 -16.15 -18.42
CA HIS A 95 7.05 -17.24 -19.35
C HIS A 95 8.10 -17.37 -20.45
N HIS A 96 8.56 -16.25 -21.01
CA HIS A 96 9.66 -16.20 -21.98
C HIS A 96 10.98 -16.74 -21.39
N PHE A 97 11.35 -16.29 -20.18
CA PHE A 97 12.55 -16.77 -19.49
C PHE A 97 12.53 -18.29 -19.24
N VAL A 98 11.38 -18.85 -18.85
CA VAL A 98 11.21 -20.30 -18.68
C VAL A 98 11.34 -21.03 -20.01
N GLN A 99 10.72 -20.52 -21.08
CA GLN A 99 10.81 -21.13 -22.42
C GLN A 99 12.24 -21.12 -22.98
N GLU A 100 12.98 -20.03 -22.82
CA GLU A 100 14.40 -19.94 -23.19
C GLU A 100 15.25 -20.95 -22.39
N ALA A 101 15.06 -21.01 -21.08
CA ALA A 101 15.76 -21.96 -20.21
C ALA A 101 15.43 -23.43 -20.53
N GLU A 102 14.22 -23.73 -21.00
CA GLU A 102 13.82 -25.07 -21.45
C GLU A 102 14.41 -25.42 -22.82
N HIS A 103 14.53 -24.44 -23.73
CA HIS A 103 15.12 -24.63 -25.04
C HIS A 103 16.64 -24.89 -24.97
N ASP A 104 17.34 -24.23 -24.04
CA ASP A 104 18.77 -24.44 -23.81
C ASP A 104 19.09 -25.75 -23.06
N ASN A 105 18.10 -26.36 -22.40
CA ASN A 105 18.34 -27.47 -21.46
C ASN A 105 17.74 -28.81 -21.90
N LYS A 106 18.05 -29.22 -23.14
CA LYS A 106 17.80 -30.60 -23.61
C LYS A 106 18.69 -31.66 -22.92
N LYS A 107 19.35 -31.37 -21.79
CA LYS A 107 20.19 -32.35 -21.07
C LYS A 107 20.10 -32.42 -19.54
N ASN A 108 19.43 -31.54 -18.77
CA ASN A 108 19.24 -31.75 -17.32
C ASN A 108 18.13 -30.86 -16.71
N THR A 109 16.86 -31.27 -16.75
CA THR A 109 15.75 -30.45 -16.24
C THR A 109 15.42 -30.71 -14.75
N LYS A 110 15.95 -29.85 -13.87
CA LYS A 110 15.31 -29.60 -12.56
C LYS A 110 14.15 -28.64 -12.79
N LYS A 111 12.92 -29.14 -12.67
CA LYS A 111 11.69 -28.31 -12.74
C LYS A 111 11.78 -27.15 -11.75
N VAL A 112 11.74 -25.92 -12.26
CA VAL A 112 11.68 -24.69 -11.44
C VAL A 112 10.35 -24.71 -10.67
N LYS A 113 10.43 -24.69 -9.33
CA LYS A 113 9.26 -24.76 -8.44
C LYS A 113 8.64 -23.38 -8.29
N LEU A 114 7.34 -23.27 -8.58
CA LEU A 114 6.55 -22.06 -8.35
C LEU A 114 6.57 -21.68 -6.85
N PRO A 115 6.82 -20.40 -6.49
CA PRO A 115 7.04 -19.96 -5.12
C PRO A 115 5.81 -20.06 -4.19
N LEU A 116 4.61 -20.31 -4.74
CA LEU A 116 3.36 -20.32 -3.97
C LEU A 116 2.61 -21.66 -3.99
N LYS A 117 3.17 -22.74 -4.56
CA LYS A 117 2.51 -24.04 -4.47
C LYS A 117 2.60 -24.54 -3.02
N PRO A 118 1.47 -24.83 -2.34
CA PRO A 118 1.50 -25.45 -1.03
C PRO A 118 2.35 -26.72 -1.09
N LYS A 119 3.27 -26.87 -0.12
CA LYS A 119 4.05 -28.11 -0.02
C LYS A 119 3.07 -29.25 0.26
N HIS A 120 3.26 -30.38 -0.41
CA HIS A 120 2.45 -31.56 -0.16
C HIS A 120 2.58 -31.98 1.31
N PRO A 121 1.50 -32.54 1.90
CA PRO A 121 1.56 -33.10 3.24
C PRO A 121 2.75 -34.05 3.39
N ILE A 122 3.50 -33.92 4.49
CA ILE A 122 4.66 -34.77 4.77
C ILE A 122 4.15 -36.19 5.04
N SER A 123 4.79 -37.20 4.43
CA SER A 123 4.45 -38.61 4.67
C SER A 123 4.67 -39.00 6.13
N THR A 124 3.81 -39.84 6.69
CA THR A 124 3.90 -40.35 8.07
C THR A 124 5.27 -40.95 8.40
N TYR A 125 5.89 -41.67 7.45
CA TYR A 125 7.26 -42.17 7.59
C TYR A 125 8.29 -41.06 7.79
N LEU A 126 8.16 -39.92 7.11
CA LEU A 126 9.12 -38.81 7.21
C LEU A 126 9.01 -38.09 8.55
N ILE A 127 7.84 -38.08 9.17
CA ILE A 127 7.63 -37.54 10.53
C ILE A 127 8.33 -38.45 11.54
N TYR A 128 8.02 -39.75 11.51
CA TYR A 128 8.71 -40.76 12.32
C TYR A 128 10.24 -40.67 12.15
N ALA A 129 10.72 -40.60 10.90
CA ALA A 129 12.14 -40.51 10.61
C ALA A 129 12.76 -39.19 11.07
N ASN A 130 11.99 -38.10 11.22
CA ASN A 130 12.49 -36.83 11.76
C ASN A 130 12.69 -36.92 13.28
N GLU A 131 11.69 -37.41 14.01
CA GLU A 131 11.76 -37.60 15.46
C GLU A 131 12.84 -38.63 15.83
N ARG A 132 12.94 -39.69 15.04
CA ARG A 132 13.95 -40.72 15.24
C ARG A 132 15.36 -40.24 14.88
N ARG A 133 15.51 -39.40 13.84
CA ARG A 133 16.80 -38.74 13.53
C ARG A 133 17.26 -37.80 14.63
N THR A 134 16.35 -37.13 15.34
CA THR A 134 16.72 -36.28 16.48
C THR A 134 17.22 -37.10 17.66
N ALA A 135 16.63 -38.26 17.93
CA ALA A 135 17.07 -39.17 19.00
C ALA A 135 18.38 -39.91 18.67
N LEU A 136 18.62 -40.24 17.40
CA LEU A 136 19.82 -40.97 16.94
C LEU A 136 21.03 -40.06 16.66
N ARG A 137 20.89 -38.74 16.85
CA ARG A 137 21.98 -37.76 16.67
C ARG A 137 23.07 -37.85 17.75
N GLU A 138 22.77 -38.49 18.88
CA GLU A 138 23.69 -38.68 20.01
C GLU A 138 24.70 -39.83 19.78
N ASP A 139 24.45 -40.70 18.81
CA ASP A 139 25.16 -41.97 18.62
C ASP A 139 26.37 -41.91 17.65
N ASN A 140 26.71 -40.73 17.10
CA ASN A 140 27.82 -40.55 16.12
C ASN A 140 27.82 -41.53 14.92
N LYS A 141 26.65 -42.10 14.56
CA LYS A 141 26.49 -43.01 13.41
C LYS A 141 26.36 -42.24 12.08
N SER A 142 26.81 -42.85 10.98
CA SER A 142 26.70 -42.23 9.66
C SER A 142 25.23 -42.06 9.26
N VAL A 143 24.90 -40.95 8.60
CA VAL A 143 23.54 -40.63 8.12
C VAL A 143 22.93 -41.79 7.30
N ILE A 144 23.77 -42.54 6.57
CA ILE A 144 23.37 -43.68 5.76
C ILE A 144 22.98 -44.89 6.63
N GLU A 145 23.70 -45.13 7.72
CA GLU A 145 23.44 -46.23 8.64
C GLU A 145 22.17 -45.97 9.46
N VAL A 146 22.02 -44.72 9.92
CA VAL A 146 20.80 -44.25 10.59
C VAL A 146 19.58 -44.40 9.67
N ALA A 147 19.71 -44.08 8.37
CA ALA A 147 18.63 -44.26 7.40
C ALA A 147 18.23 -45.73 7.21
N LYS A 148 19.20 -46.66 7.18
CA LYS A 148 18.91 -48.10 7.07
C LYS A 148 18.21 -48.64 8.33
N LEU A 149 18.72 -48.28 9.50
CA LEU A 149 18.13 -48.67 10.78
C LEU A 149 16.69 -48.16 10.91
N MET A 150 16.43 -46.88 10.61
CA MET A 150 15.06 -46.33 10.64
C MET A 150 14.13 -47.00 9.62
N GLY A 151 14.63 -47.37 8.45
CA GLY A 151 13.83 -48.07 7.44
C GLY A 151 13.45 -49.49 7.87
N GLU A 152 14.37 -50.20 8.53
CA GLU A 152 14.10 -51.53 9.09
C GLU A 152 13.21 -51.47 10.34
N GLU A 153 13.43 -50.51 11.24
CA GLU A 153 12.56 -50.24 12.38
C GLU A 153 11.14 -49.91 11.92
N TRP A 154 10.98 -49.02 10.93
CA TRP A 154 9.67 -48.68 10.35
C TRP A 154 8.95 -49.88 9.73
N LYS A 155 9.70 -50.77 9.08
CA LYS A 155 9.13 -51.98 8.47
C LYS A 155 8.69 -53.02 9.52
N ASN A 156 9.29 -52.98 10.71
CA ASN A 156 9.02 -53.90 11.81
C ASN A 156 8.08 -53.32 12.88
N LEU A 157 7.70 -52.05 12.78
CA LEU A 157 6.68 -51.42 13.62
C LEU A 157 5.31 -52.03 13.27
N SER A 158 4.62 -52.58 14.27
CA SER A 158 3.25 -53.12 14.14
C SER A 158 2.31 -52.10 13.49
N GLU A 159 1.39 -52.57 12.63
CA GLU A 159 0.35 -51.76 11.97
C GLU A 159 -0.40 -50.85 12.97
N GLU A 160 -0.52 -51.27 14.23
CA GLU A 160 -1.21 -50.55 15.30
C GLU A 160 -0.47 -49.27 15.76
N GLN A 161 0.87 -49.23 15.73
CA GLN A 161 1.63 -48.02 16.07
C GLN A 161 1.66 -47.03 14.91
N ASN A 162 1.63 -47.52 13.67
CA ASN A 162 1.53 -46.70 12.46
C ASN A 162 0.17 -45.97 12.40
N ILE A 163 -0.92 -46.65 12.81
CA ILE A 163 -2.25 -46.06 12.95
C ILE A 163 -2.30 -44.96 14.03
N GLY A 164 -1.51 -45.08 15.11
CA GLY A 164 -1.38 -44.05 16.14
C GLY A 164 -0.73 -42.76 15.64
N ILE A 165 0.37 -42.89 14.90
CA ILE A 165 1.11 -41.76 14.30
C ILE A 165 0.25 -41.04 13.24
N ASP A 166 -0.59 -41.77 12.50
CA ASP A 166 -1.51 -41.20 11.51
C ASP A 166 -2.66 -40.39 12.16
N LYS A 167 -3.13 -40.78 13.36
CA LYS A 167 -4.17 -40.04 14.11
C LYS A 167 -3.66 -38.74 14.71
N ASP A 168 -2.47 -38.73 15.30
CA ASP A 168 -1.84 -37.49 15.81
C ASP A 168 -1.52 -36.52 14.66
N TYR A 169 -1.18 -37.06 13.49
CA TYR A 169 -0.97 -36.28 12.26
C TYR A 169 -2.23 -35.53 11.80
N LEU A 170 -3.38 -36.21 11.75
CA LEU A 170 -4.66 -35.58 11.38
C LEU A 170 -5.10 -34.50 12.39
N LEU A 171 -4.74 -34.65 13.67
CA LEU A 171 -5.06 -33.66 14.71
C LEU A 171 -4.14 -32.43 14.65
N SER A 172 -2.86 -32.60 14.32
CA SER A 172 -1.91 -31.48 14.16
C SER A 172 -2.21 -30.63 12.92
N CYS A 173 -2.65 -31.26 11.83
CA CYS A 173 -3.03 -30.56 10.59
C CYS A 173 -4.32 -29.75 10.73
N THR A 174 -5.20 -30.11 11.67
CA THR A 174 -6.46 -29.39 11.93
C THR A 174 -6.32 -28.22 12.91
N TYR A 175 -5.23 -28.14 13.68
CA TYR A 175 -4.99 -27.07 14.67
C TYR A 175 -4.03 -25.95 14.22
N LEU A 176 -3.42 -26.08 13.04
CA LEU A 176 -2.48 -25.10 12.45
C LEU A 176 -2.99 -24.52 11.11
N GLY A 177 -4.31 -24.43 10.96
CA GLY A 177 -5.00 -23.78 9.84
C GLY A 177 -5.64 -22.46 10.25
#